data_AF-A0A3T0Y6D7-F1
#
_entry.id   AF-A0A3T0Y6D7-F1
#
_cell.length_a   1.000
_cell.length_b   1.000
_cell.length_c   1.000
_cell.angle_alpha   90.00
_cell.angle_beta   90.00
_cell.angle_gamma   90.00
#
_symmetry.space_group_name_H-M   'P 1'
#
loop_
_entity.id
_entity.type
_entity.pdbx_description
1 polymer ?
#
loop_
_entity_poly.entity_id
_entity_poly.type
_entity_poly.pdbx_seq_one_letter_code
_entity_poly.pdbx_strand_id
1 'polypeptide(L)'
;MVYKLVSRQDDHGTFVPVAKAAKNKASVGGLKRALRRRDAHGTAQAEVVGIGISPADDGNDRPLTQQFVTDGVLVPGWTGPEAVVRAAERHQQSLAELPGAVRRLQRGEPVIPTEYEEAAP
;
A
#
# COMPACT_ATOMS: atom_id res chain seq x y z
N MET A 1 3.52 15.52 -3.00
CA MET A 1 2.36 14.60 -2.93
C MET A 1 1.48 14.82 -4.17
N VAL A 2 0.86 13.77 -4.72
CA VAL A 2 -0.02 13.85 -5.91
C VAL A 2 -1.30 13.05 -5.67
N TYR A 3 -2.42 13.49 -6.25
CA TYR A 3 -3.67 12.74 -6.29
C TYR A 3 -3.98 12.37 -7.74
N LYS A 4 -4.43 11.13 -7.99
CA LYS A 4 -4.74 10.61 -9.32
C LYS A 4 -6.01 9.76 -9.26
N LEU A 5 -6.93 9.99 -10.19
CA LEU A 5 -8.01 9.04 -10.46
C LEU A 5 -7.40 7.77 -11.06
N VAL A 6 -7.73 6.60 -10.50
CA VAL A 6 -7.20 5.30 -10.94
C VAL A 6 -8.30 4.35 -11.43
N SER A 7 -9.56 4.58 -11.04
CA SER A 7 -10.71 3.85 -11.55
C SER A 7 -11.94 4.74 -11.52
N ARG A 8 -12.87 4.52 -12.45
CA ARG A 8 -14.18 5.17 -12.53
C ARG A 8 -15.24 4.17 -12.94
N GLN A 9 -16.50 4.44 -12.65
CA GLN A 9 -17.60 3.70 -13.25
C GLN A 9 -17.86 4.19 -14.68
N ASP A 10 -18.20 3.28 -15.58
CA ASP A 10 -18.79 3.58 -16.88
C ASP A 10 -20.31 3.81 -16.77
N ASP A 11 -20.97 4.03 -17.90
CA ASP A 11 -22.41 4.31 -17.98
C ASP A 11 -23.28 3.11 -17.55
N HIS A 12 -22.68 1.92 -17.40
CA HIS A 12 -23.31 0.71 -16.91
C HIS A 12 -23.01 0.43 -15.43
N GLY A 13 -22.30 1.33 -14.75
CA GLY A 13 -21.91 1.17 -13.34
C GLY A 13 -20.71 0.24 -13.13
N THR A 14 -20.05 -0.20 -14.20
CA THR A 14 -18.89 -1.12 -14.12
C THR A 14 -17.62 -0.33 -13.84
N PHE A 15 -16.81 -0.77 -12.87
CA PHE A 15 -15.52 -0.14 -12.60
C PHE A 15 -14.51 -0.41 -13.72
N VAL A 16 -14.05 0.66 -14.36
CA VAL A 16 -13.04 0.64 -15.41
C VAL A 16 -11.74 1.25 -14.88
N PRO A 17 -10.57 0.61 -15.09
CA PRO A 17 -9.28 1.21 -14.73
C PRO A 17 -8.98 2.41 -15.62
N VAL A 18 -8.43 3.49 -15.04
CA VAL A 18 -7.95 4.65 -15.79
C VAL A 18 -6.49 4.91 -15.50
N ALA A 19 -5.74 5.21 -16.56
CA ALA A 19 -4.30 5.45 -16.50
C ALA A 19 -3.95 6.71 -17.29
N LYS A 20 -2.94 7.47 -16.83
CA LYS A 20 -2.45 8.61 -17.58
C LYS A 20 -1.62 8.13 -18.77
N ALA A 21 -2.10 8.37 -19.99
CA ALA A 21 -1.42 8.06 -21.24
C ALA A 21 -0.30 9.06 -21.60
N ALA A 22 0.57 9.42 -20.64
CA ALA A 22 1.68 10.32 -20.89
C ALA A 22 2.98 9.54 -21.08
N LYS A 23 3.70 9.85 -22.17
CA LYS A 23 5.05 9.33 -22.46
C LYS A 23 5.94 9.58 -21.22
N ASN A 24 6.51 8.52 -20.65
CA ASN A 24 7.37 8.52 -19.44
C ASN A 24 6.67 8.78 -18.08
N LYS A 25 5.33 8.78 -18.02
CA LYS A 25 4.57 8.85 -16.75
C LYS A 25 3.38 7.87 -16.77
N ALA A 26 3.63 6.65 -17.24
CA ALA A 26 2.66 5.58 -17.18
C ALA A 26 2.29 5.32 -15.70
N SER A 27 1.02 5.46 -15.37
CA SER A 27 0.47 5.05 -14.07
C SER A 27 -0.34 3.80 -14.30
N VAL A 28 -0.20 2.79 -13.44
CA VAL A 28 -1.09 1.64 -13.51
C VAL A 28 -2.48 2.03 -13.00
N GLY A 29 -3.52 1.77 -13.79
CA GLY A 29 -4.90 2.02 -13.42
C GLY A 29 -5.41 1.02 -12.37
N GLY A 30 -6.70 1.06 -12.05
CA GLY A 30 -7.36 0.12 -11.16
C GLY A 30 -7.24 0.44 -9.66
N LEU A 31 -8.17 -0.12 -8.90
CA LEU A 31 -8.12 -0.19 -7.44
C LEU A 31 -6.84 -0.93 -7.02
N LYS A 32 -6.14 -0.41 -6.00
CA LYS A 32 -4.92 -1.04 -5.49
C LYS A 32 -5.12 -1.50 -4.06
N ARG A 33 -4.66 -2.71 -3.78
CA ARG A 33 -4.47 -3.24 -2.43
C ARG A 33 -3.00 -3.54 -2.25
N ALA A 34 -2.48 -3.39 -1.04
CA ALA A 34 -1.07 -3.58 -0.81
C ALA A 34 -0.77 -4.30 0.49
N LEU A 35 0.20 -5.20 0.42
CA LEU A 35 0.76 -5.99 1.50
C LEU A 35 2.27 -5.70 1.61
N ARG A 36 2.81 -5.76 2.82
CA ARG A 36 4.25 -5.84 3.03
C ARG A 36 4.64 -7.30 3.18
N ARG A 37 5.49 -7.78 2.26
CA ARG A 37 6.09 -9.11 2.31
C ARG A 37 7.18 -9.18 3.35
N ARG A 38 7.19 -10.24 4.17
CA ARG A 38 8.17 -10.43 5.23
C ARG A 38 8.76 -11.84 5.19
N ASP A 39 10.05 -11.96 5.50
CA ASP A 39 10.66 -13.27 5.66
C ASP A 39 10.18 -13.98 6.93
N ALA A 40 10.62 -15.23 7.12
CA ALA A 40 10.29 -16.03 8.30
C ALA A 40 10.77 -15.41 9.63
N HIS A 41 11.69 -14.44 9.57
CA HIS A 41 12.19 -13.69 10.73
C HIS A 41 11.44 -12.36 10.94
N GLY A 42 10.46 -12.04 10.10
CA GLY A 42 9.67 -10.81 10.17
C GLY A 42 10.33 -9.60 9.50
N THR A 43 11.43 -9.79 8.75
CA THR A 43 12.11 -8.71 8.03
C THR A 43 11.40 -8.45 6.70
N ALA A 44 11.09 -7.18 6.42
CA ALA A 44 10.46 -6.77 5.19
C ALA A 44 11.32 -7.08 3.96
N GLN A 45 10.70 -7.69 2.94
CA GLN A 45 11.34 -8.05 1.68
C GLN A 45 10.79 -7.28 0.48
N ALA A 46 9.48 -6.99 0.44
CA ALA A 46 8.86 -6.24 -0.66
C ALA A 46 7.58 -5.54 -0.20
N GLU A 47 7.14 -4.53 -0.96
CA GLU A 47 5.76 -4.06 -0.93
C GLU A 47 5.03 -4.62 -2.15
N VAL A 48 4.07 -5.53 -1.93
CA VAL A 48 3.32 -6.23 -2.98
C VAL A 48 2.01 -5.49 -3.23
N VAL A 49 1.79 -5.04 -4.46
CA VAL A 49 0.64 -4.22 -4.86
C VAL A 49 -0.22 -4.99 -5.87
N GLY A 50 -1.41 -5.38 -5.44
CA GLY A 50 -2.42 -6.01 -6.28
C GLY A 50 -3.26 -4.94 -6.99
N ILE A 51 -3.39 -5.06 -8.31
CA ILE A 51 -4.18 -4.15 -9.14
C ILE A 51 -5.47 -4.86 -9.57
N GLY A 52 -6.61 -4.33 -9.13
CA GLY A 52 -7.92 -4.96 -9.34
C GLY A 52 -8.15 -6.23 -8.51
N ILE A 53 -7.09 -6.79 -7.93
CA ILE A 53 -7.11 -8.01 -7.11
C ILE A 53 -6.66 -7.71 -5.67
N SER A 54 -6.80 -8.70 -4.80
CA SER A 54 -6.03 -8.75 -3.56
C SER A 54 -4.70 -9.45 -3.87
N PRO A 55 -3.55 -8.87 -3.49
CA PRO A 55 -2.29 -9.58 -3.65
C PRO A 55 -2.27 -10.87 -2.83
N ALA A 56 -1.52 -11.86 -3.29
CA ALA A 56 -1.33 -13.12 -2.60
C ALA A 56 -0.59 -12.89 -1.28
N ASP A 57 -1.22 -13.33 -0.18
CA ASP A 57 -0.63 -13.36 1.16
C ASP A 57 0.10 -14.69 1.35
N ASP A 58 1.39 -14.64 1.69
CA ASP A 58 2.21 -15.84 1.93
C ASP A 58 2.10 -16.39 3.36
N GLY A 59 1.21 -15.81 4.18
CA GLY A 59 0.84 -16.26 5.51
C GLY A 59 1.36 -15.37 6.64
N ASN A 60 2.35 -14.52 6.38
CA ASN A 60 2.80 -13.51 7.34
C ASN A 60 2.80 -12.10 6.76
N ASP A 61 2.13 -11.83 5.63
CA ASP A 61 2.17 -10.51 5.03
C ASP A 61 1.37 -9.50 5.87
N ARG A 62 1.81 -8.23 5.88
CA ARG A 62 1.14 -7.17 6.65
C ARG A 62 0.42 -6.18 5.74
N PRO A 63 -0.90 -5.98 5.87
CA PRO A 63 -1.63 -4.96 5.12
C PRO A 63 -1.04 -3.56 5.28
N LEU A 64 -0.98 -2.80 4.17
CA LEU A 64 -0.50 -1.42 4.15
C LEU A 64 -1.62 -0.38 4.17
N THR A 65 -2.82 -0.75 3.72
CA THR A 65 -3.99 0.14 3.70
C THR A 65 -4.91 -0.17 4.88
N GLN A 66 -5.44 0.87 5.52
CA GLN A 66 -6.39 0.78 6.62
C GLN A 66 -7.64 1.61 6.30
N GLN A 67 -8.81 1.13 6.75
CA GLN A 67 -10.07 1.83 6.56
C GLN A 67 -10.31 2.81 7.71
N PHE A 68 -10.10 4.09 7.44
CA PHE A 68 -10.34 5.16 8.40
C PHE A 68 -11.79 5.67 8.36
N VAL A 69 -12.42 5.64 7.19
CA VAL A 69 -13.77 6.19 6.94
C VAL A 69 -14.57 5.19 6.12
N THR A 70 -15.83 4.97 6.51
CA THR A 70 -16.81 4.14 5.80
C THR A 70 -18.07 4.95 5.61
N ASP A 71 -18.56 5.10 4.37
CA ASP A 71 -19.79 5.83 4.04
C ASP A 71 -19.85 7.26 4.64
N GLY A 72 -18.71 7.95 4.64
CA GLY A 72 -18.59 9.31 5.20
C GLY A 72 -18.45 9.38 6.73
N VAL A 73 -18.49 8.24 7.42
CA VAL A 73 -18.37 8.15 8.87
C VAL A 73 -16.98 7.65 9.26
N LEU A 74 -16.31 8.36 10.17
CA LEU A 74 -15.03 7.95 10.73
C LEU A 74 -15.21 6.67 11.56
N VAL A 75 -14.42 5.65 11.28
CA VAL A 75 -14.37 4.42 12.08
C VAL A 75 -13.79 4.74 13.47
N PRO A 76 -14.37 4.22 14.57
CA PRO A 76 -13.85 4.45 15.91
C PRO A 76 -12.38 4.05 16.08
N GLY A 77 -11.64 4.76 16.93
CA GLY A 77 -10.24 4.42 17.24
C GLY A 77 -9.18 5.00 16.31
N TRP A 78 -9.53 5.87 15.37
CA TRP A 78 -8.53 6.56 14.53
C TRP A 78 -8.21 8.00 14.97
N THR A 79 -8.88 8.50 16.01
CA THR A 79 -8.70 9.85 16.55
C THR A 79 -8.57 9.85 18.08
N GLY A 80 -8.16 10.99 18.64
CA GLY A 80 -7.96 11.18 20.07
C GLY A 80 -6.59 10.72 20.59
N PRO A 81 -6.33 10.90 21.90
CA PRO A 81 -5.01 10.62 22.48
C PRO A 81 -4.52 9.18 22.28
N GLU A 82 -5.41 8.20 22.40
CA GLU A 82 -5.04 6.80 22.20
C GLU A 82 -4.65 6.49 20.75
N ALA A 83 -5.26 7.19 19.77
CA ALA A 83 -4.88 7.02 18.37
C ALA A 83 -3.46 7.54 18.10
N VAL A 84 -3.02 8.57 18.82
CA VAL A 84 -1.63 9.06 18.75
C VAL A 84 -0.66 8.01 19.28
N VAL A 85 -1.00 7.36 20.40
CA VAL A 85 -0.19 6.25 20.95
C VAL A 85 -0.09 5.10 19.95
N ARG A 86 -1.22 4.65 19.40
CA ARG A 86 -1.24 3.61 18.36
C ARG A 86 -0.43 4.00 17.12
N ALA A 87 -0.50 5.25 16.69
CA ALA A 87 0.28 5.73 15.55
C ALA A 87 1.79 5.67 15.82
N ALA A 88 2.22 6.03 17.03
CA ALA A 88 3.62 5.93 17.44
C ALA A 88 4.10 4.46 17.49
N GLU A 89 3.31 3.57 18.09
CA GLU A 89 3.59 2.12 18.14
C GLU A 89 3.66 1.52 16.73
N ARG A 90 2.70 1.85 15.87
CA ARG A 90 2.66 1.40 14.48
C ARG A 90 3.89 1.85 13.69
N HIS A 91 4.33 3.09 13.90
CA HIS A 91 5.56 3.61 13.29
C HIS A 91 6.80 2.86 13.78
N GLN A 92 6.93 2.62 15.09
CA GLN A 92 8.04 1.84 15.65
C GLN A 92 8.07 0.42 15.10
N GLN A 93 6.93 -0.27 15.06
CA GLN A 93 6.80 -1.60 14.48
C GLN A 93 7.18 -1.60 12.98
N SER A 94 6.72 -0.60 12.23
CA SER A 94 7.05 -0.49 10.79
C SER A 94 8.54 -0.31 10.52
N LEU A 95 9.25 0.40 11.40
CA LEU A 95 10.70 0.59 11.31
C LEU A 95 11.48 -0.64 11.76
N ALA A 96 10.98 -1.37 12.76
CA ALA A 96 11.61 -2.58 13.27
C ALA A 96 11.62 -3.72 12.24
N GLU A 97 10.62 -3.75 11.35
CA GLU A 97 10.54 -4.71 10.24
C GLU A 97 11.55 -4.44 9.12
N LEU A 98 12.08 -3.22 8.97
CA LEU A 98 12.87 -2.88 7.79
C LEU A 98 14.31 -3.40 7.87
N PRO A 99 14.94 -3.79 6.74
CA PRO A 99 16.35 -4.18 6.73
C PRO A 99 17.24 -3.06 7.26
N GLY A 100 18.33 -3.42 7.95
CA GLY A 100 19.23 -2.46 8.61
C GLY A 100 19.80 -1.38 7.68
N ALA A 101 19.87 -1.64 6.37
CA ALA A 101 20.26 -0.67 5.35
C ALA A 101 19.39 0.60 5.34
N VAL A 102 18.15 0.57 5.86
CA VAL A 102 17.26 1.74 5.96
C VAL A 102 17.83 2.86 6.84
N ARG A 103 18.77 2.55 7.73
CA ARG A 103 19.41 3.51 8.63
C ARG A 103 20.57 4.27 7.99
N ARG A 104 20.96 3.92 6.76
CA ARG A 104 22.01 4.63 6.02
C ARG A 104 21.51 6.02 5.63
N LEU A 105 22.32 7.04 5.89
CA LEU A 105 22.04 8.44 5.51
C LEU A 105 22.65 8.84 4.16
N GLN A 106 23.42 7.94 3.54
CA GLN A 106 23.98 8.14 2.21
C GLN A 106 22.90 8.00 1.14
N ARG A 107 23.12 8.60 -0.03
CA ARG A 107 22.24 8.39 -1.20
C ARG A 107 22.16 6.90 -1.51
N GLY A 108 20.94 6.40 -1.69
CA GLY A 108 20.68 5.01 -2.04
C GLY A 108 19.31 4.85 -2.70
N GLU A 109 19.05 3.64 -3.13
CA GLU A 109 17.76 3.21 -3.69
C GLU A 109 16.82 2.72 -2.57
N PRO A 110 15.51 2.54 -2.84
CA PRO A 110 14.62 1.87 -1.91
C PRO A 110 15.19 0.54 -1.42
N VAL A 111 15.14 0.32 -0.11
CA VAL A 111 15.74 -0.86 0.54
C VAL A 111 14.94 -2.14 0.28
N ILE A 112 13.67 -2.01 -0.06
CA ILE A 112 12.79 -3.10 -0.50
C ILE A 112 12.13 -2.72 -1.83
N PRO A 113 12.00 -3.64 -2.79
CA PRO A 113 11.28 -3.41 -4.04
C PRO A 113 9.78 -3.24 -3.84
N THR A 114 9.13 -2.69 -4.87
CA THR A 114 7.67 -2.77 -5.05
C THR A 114 7.38 -3.77 -6.15
N GLU A 115 6.56 -4.76 -5.85
CA GLU A 115 6.13 -5.82 -6.77
C GLU A 115 4.66 -5.62 -7.12
N TYR A 116 4.29 -5.88 -8.37
CA TYR A 116 2.92 -5.71 -8.84
C TYR A 116 2.32 -7.07 -9.20
N GLU A 117 1.11 -7.31 -8.73
CA GLU A 117 0.29 -8.47 -9.09
C GLU A 117 -0.96 -7.99 -9.81
N GLU A 118 -1.22 -8.56 -10.98
CA GLU A 118 -2.36 -8.21 -11.84
C GLU A 118 -3.18 -9.48 -12.10
N ALA A 119 -4.49 -9.32 -12.33
CA ALA A 119 -5.29 -10.43 -12.84
C ALA A 119 -4.73 -10.88 -14.20
N ALA A 120 -4.71 -12.19 -14.44
CA ALA A 120 -4.40 -12.71 -15.77
C ALA A 120 -5.35 -12.08 -16.82
N PRO A 121 -4.86 -11.77 -18.02
CA PRO A 121 -5.64 -11.10 -19.07
C PRO A 121 -6.85 -11.91 -19.52
#